data_AF-A0A526TW87-F1
#
_entry.id   AF-A0A526TW87-F1
#
_cell.length_a   1.000
_cell.length_b   1.000
_cell.length_c   1.000
_cell.angle_alpha   90.00
_cell.angle_beta   90.00
_cell.angle_gamma   90.00
#
_symmetry.space_group_name_H-M   'P 1'
#
loop_
_entity.id
_entity.type
_entity.pdbx_description
1 polymer ?
#
loop_
_entity_poly.entity_id
_entity_poly.type
_entity_poly.pdbx_seq_one_letter_code
_entity_poly.pdbx_strand_id
1 'polypeptide(L)'
;DYMYPAYDQLTQEAARLRYRSNGDFTCPIVVRMPTGGGIFGGQTHSQSPEALFTHVSGLKTVVPSNPHDAKGLLIAAIEDPDPVIFLEPKRLYNGPFDGHHDRPVTPWSKHELGEVADGHYTVPLGKAAIRRPGSAITVLAYGTMVYVAQAAAEETGIDAEIIDLRTLLPLDLDTIVASVKKTGRCVIVHEATLTSGFGAELSALVQE
;
A
#
# COMPACT_ATOMS: atom_id res chain seq x y z
N ASP A 1 9.83 -10.80 -4.00
CA ASP A 1 10.47 -12.13 -4.13
C ASP A 1 11.96 -12.05 -4.44
N TYR A 2 12.39 -11.26 -5.44
CA TYR A 2 13.81 -11.23 -5.86
C TYR A 2 14.60 -10.01 -5.40
N MET A 3 14.08 -9.24 -4.45
CA MET A 3 14.76 -8.04 -3.96
C MET A 3 15.92 -8.34 -3.00
N TYR A 4 15.93 -9.52 -2.39
CA TYR A 4 16.87 -9.88 -1.32
C TYR A 4 18.35 -9.63 -1.65
N PRO A 5 18.84 -9.90 -2.88
CA PRO A 5 20.22 -9.59 -3.25
C PRO A 5 20.58 -8.09 -3.18
N ALA A 6 19.59 -7.20 -3.30
CA ALA A 6 19.78 -5.75 -3.21
C ALA A 6 19.52 -5.19 -1.80
N TYR A 7 19.13 -6.03 -0.82
CA TYR A 7 18.66 -5.53 0.48
C TYR A 7 19.72 -4.75 1.25
N ASP A 8 20.99 -5.17 1.19
CA ASP A 8 22.10 -4.45 1.80
C ASP A 8 22.24 -3.03 1.23
N GLN A 9 22.24 -2.89 -0.10
CA GLN A 9 22.31 -1.58 -0.76
C GLN A 9 21.10 -0.70 -0.44
N LEU A 10 19.91 -1.28 -0.31
CA LEU A 10 18.71 -0.49 0.02
C LEU A 10 18.73 -0.01 1.47
N THR A 11 19.11 -0.87 2.41
CA THR A 11 18.93 -0.63 3.85
C THR A 11 20.14 0.01 4.52
N GLN A 12 21.35 -0.34 4.07
CA GLN A 12 22.60 0.14 4.66
C GLN A 12 23.13 1.38 3.95
N GLU A 13 22.88 1.48 2.63
CA GLU A 13 23.37 2.58 1.79
C GLU A 13 22.28 3.60 1.48
N ALA A 14 21.29 3.25 0.65
CA ALA A 14 20.29 4.20 0.15
C ALA A 14 19.52 4.90 1.28
N ALA A 15 18.99 4.12 2.23
CA ALA A 15 18.22 4.63 3.37
C ALA A 15 19.02 5.59 4.28
N ARG A 16 20.33 5.40 4.38
CA ARG A 16 21.17 6.09 5.37
C ARG A 16 22.08 7.15 4.77
N LEU A 17 22.15 7.27 3.45
CA LEU A 17 23.10 8.15 2.76
C LEU A 17 22.94 9.61 3.18
N ARG A 18 21.70 10.12 3.20
CA ARG A 18 21.39 11.48 3.66
C ARG A 18 21.83 11.71 5.11
N TYR A 19 21.51 10.75 5.98
CA TYR A 19 21.79 10.87 7.41
C TYR A 19 23.29 10.81 7.72
N ARG A 20 24.00 9.79 7.22
CA ARG A 20 25.42 9.56 7.52
C ARG A 20 26.36 10.62 6.92
N SER A 21 25.90 11.30 5.88
CA SER A 21 26.64 12.39 5.22
C SER A 21 26.24 13.77 5.73
N ASN A 22 25.33 13.87 6.70
CA ASN A 22 24.76 15.15 7.15
C ASN A 22 24.23 16.01 5.98
N GLY A 23 23.65 15.36 4.96
CA GLY A 23 23.07 16.02 3.80
C GLY A 23 24.01 16.26 2.62
N ASP A 24 25.31 15.98 2.73
CA ASP A 24 26.26 16.15 1.61
C ASP A 24 25.93 15.21 0.43
N PHE A 25 25.38 14.03 0.71
CA PHE A 25 24.95 13.06 -0.30
C PHE A 25 23.52 12.58 -0.04
N THR A 26 22.69 12.56 -1.09
CA THR A 26 21.30 12.09 -1.04
C THR A 26 21.06 10.93 -2.01
N CYS A 27 19.99 10.15 -1.82
CA CYS A 27 19.64 9.02 -2.68
C CYS A 27 18.19 9.13 -3.21
N PRO A 28 17.89 10.06 -4.13
CA PRO A 28 16.56 10.23 -4.71
C PRO A 28 16.30 9.14 -5.76
N ILE A 29 15.96 7.94 -5.31
CA ILE A 29 15.68 6.78 -6.16
C ILE A 29 14.28 6.23 -5.90
N VAL A 30 13.68 5.64 -6.93
CA VAL A 30 12.44 4.86 -6.82
C VAL A 30 12.70 3.42 -7.23
N VAL A 31 12.43 2.49 -6.32
CA VAL A 31 12.57 1.05 -6.55
C VAL A 31 11.19 0.44 -6.74
N ARG A 32 10.84 0.19 -8.01
CA ARG A 32 9.55 -0.41 -8.40
C ARG A 32 9.63 -1.93 -8.31
N MET A 33 8.69 -2.55 -7.60
CA MET A 33 8.66 -4.01 -7.43
C MET A 33 7.23 -4.54 -7.55
N PRO A 34 6.94 -5.41 -8.52
CA PRO A 34 5.68 -6.14 -8.55
C PRO A 34 5.56 -7.09 -7.34
N THR A 35 4.53 -6.93 -6.53
CA THR A 35 4.26 -7.72 -5.31
C THR A 35 2.87 -8.37 -5.36
N GLY A 36 2.50 -9.09 -4.29
CA GLY A 36 1.15 -9.66 -4.13
C GLY A 36 0.91 -10.95 -4.91
N GLY A 37 -0.05 -11.73 -4.45
CA GLY A 37 -0.42 -13.06 -4.94
C GLY A 37 -1.72 -13.11 -5.71
N GLY A 38 -2.51 -14.16 -5.47
CA GLY A 38 -3.79 -14.36 -6.17
C GLY A 38 -3.67 -14.67 -7.68
N ILE A 39 -2.49 -15.12 -8.14
CA ILE A 39 -2.20 -15.38 -9.57
C ILE A 39 -1.52 -16.74 -9.83
N PHE A 40 -1.57 -17.68 -8.87
CA PHE A 40 -0.83 -18.96 -8.93
C PHE A 40 0.71 -18.80 -9.09
N GLY A 41 1.27 -17.70 -8.60
CA GLY A 41 2.72 -17.45 -8.69
C GLY A 41 3.59 -18.38 -7.82
N GLY A 42 3.02 -18.94 -6.75
CA GLY A 42 3.77 -19.78 -5.82
C GLY A 42 4.84 -19.02 -5.04
N GLN A 43 5.81 -19.75 -4.49
CA GLN A 43 6.70 -19.25 -3.44
C GLN A 43 7.53 -18.00 -3.81
N THR A 44 7.91 -17.87 -5.09
CA THR A 44 8.85 -16.83 -5.55
C THR A 44 8.26 -15.87 -6.57
N HIS A 45 6.93 -15.85 -6.74
CA HIS A 45 6.26 -14.85 -7.60
C HIS A 45 5.08 -14.17 -6.91
N SER A 46 4.93 -14.28 -5.59
CA SER A 46 3.72 -13.81 -4.91
C SER A 46 3.89 -13.31 -3.48
N GLN A 47 5.12 -13.12 -3.00
CA GLN A 47 5.34 -12.56 -1.67
C GLN A 47 4.98 -11.07 -1.60
N SER A 48 4.65 -10.61 -0.39
CA SER A 48 4.44 -9.22 -0.02
C SER A 48 5.47 -8.85 1.08
N PRO A 49 6.62 -8.25 0.70
CA PRO A 49 7.75 -8.02 1.61
C PRO A 49 7.75 -6.62 2.25
N GLU A 50 6.61 -5.91 2.33
CA GLU A 50 6.54 -4.52 2.81
C GLU A 50 7.06 -4.33 4.24
N ALA A 51 6.89 -5.34 5.09
CA ALA A 51 7.36 -5.31 6.48
C ALA A 51 8.88 -5.15 6.58
N LEU A 52 9.63 -5.67 5.60
CA LEU A 52 11.09 -5.53 5.56
C LEU A 52 11.50 -4.07 5.35
N PHE A 53 10.76 -3.32 4.54
CA PHE A 53 11.09 -1.93 4.19
C PHE A 53 10.52 -0.93 5.18
N THR A 54 9.32 -1.17 5.70
CA THR A 54 8.69 -0.30 6.71
C THR A 54 9.44 -0.31 8.04
N HIS A 55 10.26 -1.32 8.31
CA HIS A 55 11.15 -1.37 9.48
C HIS A 55 12.45 -0.54 9.31
N VAL A 56 12.73 -0.03 8.10
CA VAL A 56 14.01 0.62 7.79
C VAL A 56 13.86 2.14 7.83
N SER A 57 14.45 2.77 8.84
CA SER A 57 14.52 4.24 8.92
C SER A 57 15.24 4.84 7.71
N GLY A 58 14.62 5.84 7.10
CA GLY A 58 15.15 6.55 5.92
C GLY A 58 14.59 6.06 4.59
N LEU A 59 13.76 5.02 4.56
CA LEU A 59 12.96 4.64 3.40
C LEU A 59 11.54 5.20 3.49
N LYS A 60 10.91 5.41 2.33
CA LYS A 60 9.46 5.52 2.19
C LYS A 60 8.92 4.27 1.50
N THR A 61 7.73 3.80 1.88
CA THR A 61 7.11 2.60 1.28
C THR A 61 5.68 2.90 0.85
N VAL A 62 5.37 2.62 -0.42
CA VAL A 62 4.11 2.99 -1.09
C VAL A 62 3.52 1.77 -1.81
N VAL A 63 2.19 1.63 -1.76
CA VAL A 63 1.43 0.56 -2.43
C VAL A 63 0.13 1.15 -3.04
N PRO A 64 0.08 1.45 -4.34
CA PRO A 64 -1.15 1.88 -4.99
C PRO A 64 -2.17 0.72 -5.12
N SER A 65 -3.45 1.06 -5.22
CA SER A 65 -4.55 0.11 -5.44
C SER A 65 -5.29 0.29 -6.77
N ASN A 66 -5.07 1.40 -7.49
CA ASN A 66 -5.80 1.70 -8.73
C ASN A 66 -4.95 2.54 -9.69
N PRO A 67 -5.30 2.60 -11.00
CA PRO A 67 -4.55 3.36 -12.01
C PRO A 67 -4.31 4.84 -11.70
N HIS A 68 -5.32 5.56 -11.21
CA HIS A 68 -5.19 6.98 -10.86
C HIS A 68 -4.12 7.19 -9.79
N ASP A 69 -4.22 6.44 -8.69
CA ASP A 69 -3.26 6.55 -7.59
C ASP A 69 -1.90 5.98 -7.97
N ALA A 70 -1.84 4.93 -8.79
CA ALA A 70 -0.57 4.39 -9.29
C ALA A 70 0.22 5.45 -10.05
N LYS A 71 -0.41 6.21 -10.95
CA LYS A 71 0.26 7.31 -11.67
C LYS A 71 0.66 8.43 -10.71
N GLY A 72 -0.29 8.95 -9.94
CA GLY A 72 -0.04 10.10 -9.07
C GLY A 72 0.99 9.83 -7.97
N LEU A 73 0.94 8.66 -7.33
CA LEU A 73 1.90 8.26 -6.31
C LEU A 73 3.27 7.96 -6.91
N LEU A 74 3.35 7.40 -8.13
CA LEU A 74 4.62 7.14 -8.78
C LEU A 74 5.32 8.44 -9.18
N ILE A 75 4.58 9.42 -9.72
CA ILE A 75 5.14 10.75 -10.02
C ILE A 75 5.60 11.41 -8.72
N ALA A 76 4.77 11.39 -7.66
CA ALA A 76 5.15 11.93 -6.36
C ALA A 76 6.40 11.24 -5.78
N ALA A 77 6.54 9.93 -5.95
CA ALA A 77 7.72 9.17 -5.51
C ALA A 77 8.98 9.54 -6.31
N ILE A 78 8.87 9.77 -7.62
CA ILE A 78 9.99 10.17 -8.47
C ILE A 78 10.48 11.58 -8.12
N GLU A 79 9.56 12.46 -7.73
CA GLU A 79 9.87 13.84 -7.34
C GLU A 79 10.33 13.96 -5.88
N ASP A 80 10.18 12.91 -5.08
CA ASP A 80 10.58 12.89 -3.68
C ASP A 80 12.11 12.80 -3.54
N PRO A 81 12.73 13.58 -2.64
CA PRO A 81 14.18 13.57 -2.51
C PRO A 81 14.70 12.36 -1.70
N ASP A 82 13.83 11.57 -1.08
CA ASP A 82 14.16 10.38 -0.28
C ASP A 82 13.97 9.08 -1.09
N PRO A 83 14.67 7.98 -0.75
CA PRO A 83 14.50 6.71 -1.44
C PRO A 83 13.09 6.13 -1.19
N VAL A 84 12.38 5.82 -2.27
CA VAL A 84 11.01 5.28 -2.23
C VAL A 84 10.97 3.85 -2.75
N ILE A 85 10.42 2.97 -1.92
CA ILE A 85 10.04 1.61 -2.27
C ILE A 85 8.60 1.61 -2.79
N PHE A 86 8.42 1.38 -4.08
CA PHE A 86 7.13 1.44 -4.77
C PHE A 86 6.66 0.02 -5.13
N LEU A 87 5.76 -0.54 -4.32
CA LEU A 87 5.29 -1.90 -4.45
C LEU A 87 4.02 -1.95 -5.30
N GLU A 88 4.03 -2.67 -6.41
CA GLU A 88 2.94 -2.71 -7.38
C GLU A 88 2.19 -4.04 -7.29
N PRO A 89 0.94 -4.08 -6.80
CA PRO A 89 0.20 -5.33 -6.71
C PRO A 89 -0.09 -5.89 -8.12
N LYS A 90 0.65 -6.93 -8.52
CA LYS A 90 0.54 -7.50 -9.88
C LYS A 90 -0.86 -8.04 -10.19
N ARG A 91 -1.58 -8.46 -9.14
CA ARG A 91 -2.98 -8.90 -9.20
C ARG A 91 -3.92 -7.81 -9.74
N LEU A 92 -3.54 -6.54 -9.57
CA LEU A 92 -4.31 -5.37 -9.96
C LEU A 92 -3.87 -4.75 -11.28
N TYR A 93 -2.88 -5.30 -11.99
CA TYR A 93 -2.39 -4.68 -13.23
C TYR A 93 -3.45 -4.57 -14.33
N ASN A 94 -4.30 -5.59 -14.45
CA ASN A 94 -5.28 -5.67 -15.56
C ASN A 94 -6.70 -5.25 -15.15
N GLY A 95 -6.97 -5.18 -13.85
CA GLY A 95 -8.29 -4.88 -13.31
C GLY A 95 -8.33 -5.07 -11.80
N PRO A 96 -9.38 -4.58 -11.12
CA PRO A 96 -9.61 -4.85 -9.70
C PRO A 96 -9.80 -6.36 -9.46
N PHE A 97 -9.50 -6.82 -8.25
CA PHE A 97 -9.73 -8.21 -7.86
C PHE A 97 -10.27 -8.27 -6.43
N ASP A 98 -11.47 -8.81 -6.29
CA ASP A 98 -12.26 -8.86 -5.06
C ASP A 98 -12.05 -10.15 -4.25
N GLY A 99 -11.27 -11.10 -4.77
CA GLY A 99 -11.04 -12.41 -4.13
C GLY A 99 -11.84 -13.55 -4.77
N HIS A 100 -12.82 -13.26 -5.63
CA HIS A 100 -13.70 -14.27 -6.24
C HIS A 100 -13.10 -14.83 -7.54
N HIS A 101 -12.39 -15.95 -7.43
CA HIS A 101 -11.74 -16.61 -8.57
C HIS A 101 -12.72 -17.33 -9.51
N ASP A 102 -13.94 -17.60 -9.05
CA ASP A 102 -15.04 -18.18 -9.83
C ASP A 102 -15.67 -17.17 -10.82
N ARG A 103 -15.44 -15.87 -10.59
CA ARG A 103 -15.94 -14.79 -11.45
C ARG A 103 -14.82 -14.31 -12.38
N PRO A 104 -15.09 -14.13 -13.69
CA PRO A 104 -14.13 -13.50 -14.57
C PRO A 104 -13.80 -12.08 -14.10
N VAL A 105 -12.51 -11.78 -13.99
CA VAL A 105 -12.03 -10.45 -13.60
C VAL A 105 -12.45 -9.41 -14.63
N THR A 106 -12.92 -8.25 -14.15
CA THR A 106 -13.29 -7.12 -14.99
C THR A 106 -12.08 -6.23 -15.27
N PRO A 107 -11.93 -5.69 -16.49
CA PRO A 107 -10.83 -4.77 -16.81
C PRO A 107 -11.04 -3.39 -16.17
N TRP A 108 -9.96 -2.64 -15.97
CA TRP A 108 -10.01 -1.26 -15.46
C TRP A 108 -10.89 -0.32 -16.28
N SER A 109 -11.03 -0.53 -17.58
CA SER A 109 -11.91 0.27 -18.45
C SER A 109 -13.40 0.17 -18.09
N LYS A 110 -13.77 -0.72 -17.18
CA LYS A 110 -15.14 -0.88 -16.65
C LYS A 110 -15.25 -0.52 -15.17
N HIS A 111 -14.22 0.08 -14.58
CA HIS A 111 -14.19 0.46 -13.17
C HIS A 111 -13.92 1.96 -13.04
N GLU A 112 -14.62 2.65 -12.13
CA GLU A 112 -14.55 4.11 -11.99
C GLU A 112 -13.13 4.63 -11.71
N LEU A 113 -12.37 3.90 -10.88
CA LEU A 113 -10.97 4.21 -10.56
C LEU A 113 -9.98 3.85 -11.70
N GLY A 114 -10.47 3.38 -12.85
CA GLY A 114 -9.67 3.09 -14.03
C GLY A 114 -9.35 4.32 -14.89
N GLU A 115 -10.08 5.42 -14.71
CA GLU A 115 -9.86 6.67 -15.44
C GLU A 115 -8.60 7.39 -14.93
N VAL A 116 -7.74 7.81 -15.86
CA VAL A 116 -6.45 8.44 -15.55
C VAL A 116 -6.31 9.69 -16.41
N ALA A 117 -6.25 10.86 -15.78
CA ALA A 117 -6.05 12.12 -16.49
C ALA A 117 -4.72 12.13 -17.25
N ASP A 118 -4.72 12.68 -18.46
CA ASP A 118 -3.49 12.99 -19.20
C ASP A 118 -2.68 14.10 -18.51
N GLY A 119 -1.39 14.19 -18.84
CA GLY A 119 -0.51 15.20 -18.28
C GLY A 119 0.02 14.88 -16.87
N HIS A 120 0.58 15.88 -16.21
CA HIS A 120 1.23 15.75 -14.89
C HIS A 120 0.22 15.99 -13.76
N TYR A 121 0.20 15.09 -12.79
CA TYR A 121 -0.43 15.29 -11.49
C TYR A 121 0.23 14.38 -10.46
N THR A 122 0.06 14.73 -9.19
CA THR A 122 0.56 13.92 -8.07
C THR A 122 -0.58 13.53 -7.13
N VAL A 123 -0.38 12.40 -6.46
CA VAL A 123 -1.16 12.04 -5.27
C VAL A 123 -0.19 12.12 -4.09
N PRO A 124 -0.52 12.87 -3.02
CA PRO A 124 0.42 13.13 -1.94
C PRO A 124 0.81 11.84 -1.21
N LEU A 125 2.11 11.65 -1.02
CA LEU A 125 2.65 10.60 -0.15
C LEU A 125 2.22 10.85 1.30
N GLY A 126 2.07 9.78 2.07
CA GLY A 126 1.66 9.85 3.48
C GLY A 126 0.21 10.29 3.69
N LYS A 127 -0.64 10.16 2.67
CA LYS A 127 -2.08 10.37 2.78
C LYS A 127 -2.84 9.11 2.43
N ALA A 128 -3.80 8.72 3.26
CA ALA A 128 -4.69 7.58 3.06
C ALA A 128 -5.99 8.03 2.37
N ALA A 129 -6.71 7.10 1.74
CA ALA A 129 -7.98 7.37 1.06
C ALA A 129 -9.09 6.52 1.67
N ILE A 130 -10.21 7.15 2.01
CA ILE A 130 -11.44 6.42 2.37
C ILE A 130 -12.11 5.98 1.06
N ARG A 131 -12.12 4.68 0.81
CA ARG A 131 -12.70 4.06 -0.40
C ARG A 131 -14.17 3.72 -0.26
N ARG A 132 -14.60 3.48 0.96
CA ARG A 132 -15.99 3.27 1.35
C ARG A 132 -16.21 3.95 2.69
N PRO A 133 -17.01 5.01 2.77
CA PRO A 133 -17.40 5.57 4.06
C PRO A 133 -18.21 4.55 4.87
N GLY A 134 -18.07 4.58 6.19
CA GLY A 134 -18.84 3.73 7.09
C GLY A 134 -18.73 4.19 8.53
N SER A 135 -19.47 3.53 9.42
CA SER A 135 -19.58 3.91 10.83
C SER A 135 -19.48 2.73 11.81
N ALA A 136 -19.62 1.49 11.35
CA ALA A 136 -19.67 0.32 12.23
C ALA A 136 -18.27 -0.24 12.59
N ILE A 137 -17.33 -0.18 11.65
CA ILE A 137 -15.96 -0.70 11.83
C ILE A 137 -15.01 -0.04 10.84
N THR A 138 -13.79 0.26 11.27
CA THR A 138 -12.70 0.70 10.38
C THR A 138 -11.96 -0.51 9.83
N VAL A 139 -11.71 -0.53 8.53
CA VAL A 139 -10.90 -1.55 7.86
C VAL A 139 -9.67 -0.88 7.26
N LEU A 140 -8.49 -1.22 7.77
CA LEU A 140 -7.21 -0.77 7.24
C LEU A 140 -6.70 -1.77 6.22
N ALA A 141 -6.60 -1.35 4.97
CA ALA A 141 -6.16 -2.19 3.86
C ALA A 141 -5.24 -1.41 2.90
N TYR A 142 -4.57 -2.14 2.02
CA TYR A 142 -3.76 -1.57 0.93
C TYR A 142 -3.61 -2.60 -0.20
N GLY A 143 -3.30 -2.11 -1.40
CA GLY A 143 -3.19 -2.95 -2.60
C GLY A 143 -4.46 -3.74 -2.89
N THR A 144 -4.33 -5.04 -3.19
CA THR A 144 -5.46 -5.92 -3.55
C THR A 144 -6.52 -5.99 -2.45
N MET A 145 -6.10 -5.95 -1.18
CA MET A 145 -7.01 -6.13 -0.04
C MET A 145 -8.05 -5.03 0.11
N VAL A 146 -7.86 -3.89 -0.55
CA VAL A 146 -8.87 -2.83 -0.62
C VAL A 146 -10.17 -3.34 -1.26
N TYR A 147 -10.06 -4.03 -2.40
CA TYR A 147 -11.21 -4.56 -3.14
C TYR A 147 -11.82 -5.77 -2.44
N VAL A 148 -10.99 -6.62 -1.83
CA VAL A 148 -11.47 -7.74 -1.00
C VAL A 148 -12.27 -7.22 0.19
N ALA A 149 -11.80 -6.16 0.86
CA ALA A 149 -12.54 -5.53 1.94
C ALA A 149 -13.87 -4.93 1.48
N GLN A 150 -13.91 -4.31 0.30
CA GLN A 150 -15.14 -3.74 -0.28
C GLN A 150 -16.18 -4.83 -0.54
N ALA A 151 -15.80 -5.90 -1.24
CA ALA A 151 -16.68 -7.02 -1.52
C ALA A 151 -17.15 -7.71 -0.23
N ALA A 152 -16.26 -7.97 0.73
CA ALA A 152 -16.63 -8.56 2.01
C ALA A 152 -17.62 -7.69 2.79
N ALA A 153 -17.46 -6.36 2.76
CA ALA A 153 -18.37 -5.44 3.44
C ALA A 153 -19.76 -5.39 2.77
N GLU A 154 -19.83 -5.53 1.44
CA GLU A 154 -21.10 -5.68 0.71
C GLU A 154 -21.79 -7.00 1.03
N GLU A 155 -21.06 -8.11 1.00
CA GLU A 155 -21.61 -9.46 1.22
C GLU A 155 -22.10 -9.67 2.65
N THR A 156 -21.39 -9.10 3.63
CA THR A 156 -21.78 -9.17 5.04
C THR A 156 -22.85 -8.14 5.40
N GLY A 157 -23.07 -7.13 4.56
CA GLY A 157 -23.94 -5.98 4.86
C GLY A 157 -23.42 -5.07 5.98
N ILE A 158 -22.15 -5.23 6.39
CA ILE A 158 -21.56 -4.40 7.45
C ILE A 158 -21.21 -3.01 6.89
N ASP A 159 -21.58 -1.97 7.63
CA ASP A 159 -21.23 -0.58 7.35
C ASP A 159 -19.77 -0.26 7.73
N ALA A 160 -18.84 -1.00 7.11
CA ALA A 160 -17.41 -0.84 7.27
C ALA A 160 -16.88 0.38 6.51
N GLU A 161 -16.10 1.21 7.21
CA GLU A 161 -15.28 2.25 6.61
C GLU A 161 -13.96 1.66 6.13
N ILE A 162 -13.72 1.67 4.82
CA ILE A 162 -12.55 1.05 4.21
C ILE A 162 -11.53 2.14 3.88
N ILE A 163 -10.37 2.04 4.51
CA ILE A 163 -9.23 2.93 4.31
C ILE A 163 -8.18 2.19 3.49
N ASP A 164 -7.90 2.73 2.31
CA ASP A 164 -6.70 2.41 1.54
C ASP A 164 -5.54 3.27 2.03
N LEU A 165 -4.55 2.65 2.67
CA LEU A 165 -3.43 3.37 3.26
C LEU A 165 -2.60 4.14 2.22
N ARG A 166 -2.46 3.60 1.01
CA ARG A 166 -1.61 4.09 -0.10
C ARG A 166 -0.12 4.19 0.23
N THR A 167 0.25 4.92 1.27
CA THR A 167 1.61 4.98 1.83
C THR A 167 1.65 4.24 3.15
N LEU A 168 2.57 3.28 3.26
CA LEU A 168 2.79 2.50 4.48
C LEU A 168 3.81 3.16 5.40
N LEU A 169 4.78 3.87 4.82
CA LEU A 169 5.77 4.64 5.58
C LEU A 169 6.15 5.92 4.81
N PRO A 170 5.98 7.12 5.39
CA PRO A 170 5.17 7.40 6.59
C PRO A 170 3.67 7.22 6.29
N LEU A 171 2.93 6.60 7.20
CA LEU A 171 1.48 6.41 7.06
C LEU A 171 0.68 7.62 7.56
N ASP A 172 -0.57 7.75 7.09
CA ASP A 172 -1.49 8.84 7.45
C ASP A 172 -2.21 8.55 8.78
N LEU A 173 -1.51 8.74 9.89
CA LEU A 173 -2.00 8.36 11.21
C LEU A 173 -3.27 9.14 11.59
N ASP A 174 -3.39 10.41 11.19
CA ASP A 174 -4.54 11.25 11.49
C ASP A 174 -5.84 10.65 10.92
N THR A 175 -5.81 10.20 9.66
CA THR A 175 -6.97 9.57 9.00
C THR A 175 -7.37 8.26 9.69
N ILE A 176 -6.38 7.44 10.07
CA ILE A 176 -6.62 6.17 10.76
C ILE A 176 -7.25 6.41 12.13
N VAL A 177 -6.63 7.27 12.95
CA VAL A 177 -7.08 7.58 14.30
C VAL A 177 -8.47 8.21 14.27
N ALA A 178 -8.74 9.13 13.34
CA ALA A 178 -10.07 9.74 13.20
C ALA A 178 -11.15 8.70 12.89
N SER A 179 -10.86 7.76 11.97
CA SER A 179 -11.79 6.68 11.62
C SER A 179 -12.02 5.72 12.78
N VAL A 180 -10.96 5.23 13.43
CA VAL A 180 -11.09 4.29 14.54
C VAL A 180 -11.78 4.94 15.74
N LYS A 181 -11.52 6.22 16.03
CA LYS A 181 -12.26 6.97 17.07
C LYS A 181 -13.76 7.05 16.78
N LYS A 182 -14.13 7.18 15.50
CA LYS A 182 -15.52 7.22 15.06
C LYS A 182 -16.19 5.85 15.18
N THR A 183 -15.55 4.79 14.73
CA THR A 183 -16.15 3.45 14.64
C THR A 183 -16.00 2.61 15.91
N GLY A 184 -15.00 2.92 16.74
CA GLY A 184 -14.67 2.21 17.98
C GLY A 184 -14.11 0.79 17.77
N ARG A 185 -13.92 0.35 16.52
CA ARG A 185 -13.50 -1.01 16.17
C ARG A 185 -12.66 -0.97 14.90
N CYS A 186 -11.63 -1.81 14.83
CA CYS A 186 -10.72 -1.84 13.69
C CYS A 186 -10.39 -3.29 13.28
N VAL A 187 -10.29 -3.53 11.97
CA VAL A 187 -9.72 -4.76 11.38
C VAL A 187 -8.63 -4.35 10.40
N ILE A 188 -7.51 -5.07 10.41
CA ILE A 188 -6.38 -4.84 9.50
C ILE A 188 -6.32 -6.01 8.52
N VAL A 189 -6.19 -5.71 7.23
CA VAL A 189 -6.19 -6.72 6.15
C VAL A 189 -5.00 -6.49 5.22
N HIS A 190 -4.14 -7.49 5.10
CA HIS A 190 -3.00 -7.47 4.19
C HIS A 190 -2.67 -8.89 3.66
N GLU A 191 -2.02 -8.97 2.49
CA GLU A 191 -1.60 -10.24 1.89
C GLU A 191 -0.38 -10.87 2.58
N ALA A 192 0.47 -10.05 3.22
CA ALA A 192 1.69 -10.51 3.86
C ALA A 192 1.42 -11.50 5.00
N THR A 193 2.44 -12.29 5.33
CA THR A 193 2.41 -13.21 6.48
C THR A 193 2.12 -12.47 7.77
N LEU A 194 1.40 -13.14 8.69
CA LEU A 194 0.89 -12.55 9.93
C LEU A 194 2.02 -12.09 10.88
N THR A 195 2.89 -13.02 11.31
CA THR A 195 3.89 -12.75 12.34
C THR A 195 4.92 -11.74 11.85
N SER A 196 5.09 -10.65 12.61
CA SER A 196 5.96 -9.52 12.26
C SER A 196 5.65 -8.90 10.89
N GLY A 197 4.41 -9.06 10.41
CA GLY A 197 3.90 -8.33 9.26
C GLY A 197 3.58 -6.87 9.61
N PHE A 198 3.33 -6.06 8.59
CA PHE A 198 3.03 -4.63 8.80
C PHE A 198 1.74 -4.40 9.61
N GLY A 199 0.81 -5.36 9.60
CA GLY A 199 -0.37 -5.30 10.47
C GLY A 199 -0.07 -5.28 11.97
N ALA A 200 1.10 -5.75 12.41
CA ALA A 200 1.51 -5.64 13.81
C ALA A 200 1.75 -4.17 14.22
N GLU A 201 2.43 -3.39 13.37
CA GLU A 201 2.66 -1.95 13.59
C GLU A 201 1.33 -1.18 13.59
N LEU A 202 0.47 -1.45 12.60
CA LEU A 202 -0.86 -0.83 12.54
C LEU A 202 -1.69 -1.14 13.78
N SER A 203 -1.64 -2.39 14.27
CA SER A 203 -2.36 -2.78 15.48
C SER A 203 -1.83 -2.09 16.73
N ALA A 204 -0.52 -1.88 16.82
CA ALA A 204 0.11 -1.18 17.94
C ALA A 204 -0.30 0.31 17.93
N LEU A 205 -0.16 0.98 16.78
CA LEU A 205 -0.54 2.40 16.62
C LEU A 205 -2.03 2.67 16.86
N VAL A 206 -2.90 1.71 16.58
CA VAL A 206 -4.33 1.80 16.89
C VAL A 206 -4.61 1.66 18.40
N GLN A 207 -3.75 0.95 19.13
CA GLN A 207 -3.91 0.69 20.55
C GLN A 207 -3.38 1.82 21.45
N GLU A 208 -2.37 2.55 20.99
CA GLU A 208 -1.80 3.74 21.65
C GLU A 208 -2.77 4.93 21.72
#